data_AF-A0A2U3L076-F1
#
_entry.id   AF-A0A2U3L076-F1
#
_cell.length_a   1.000
_cell.length_b   1.000
_cell.length_c   1.000
_cell.angle_alpha   90.00
_cell.angle_beta   90.00
_cell.angle_gamma   90.00
#
_symmetry.space_group_name_H-M   'P 1'
#
loop_
_entity.id
_entity.type
_entity.pdbx_description
1 polymer ?
#
loop_
_entity_poly.entity_id
_entity_poly.type
_entity_poly.pdbx_seq_one_letter_code
_entity_poly.pdbx_strand_id
1 'polypeptide(L)'
;MKTIRLLPILLLLTTTVRLSAAQGMSDRDREHLLVHFEMTGSMLAEEVRGLSPAQLEYKASPDRWSIRECVSHLAVAEPDYWRELMKAVKAPPDMKDKKSDATDADIMWYGIDRVVHTKTGGGHEKVETYKDLGEALAKFQTLRATMIQYIKTTDDDLRAHSFGDYGELIDSWQWMLEISTHSERHIQQIREIKADPNFPKK
;
A
#
# COMPACT_ATOMS: atom_id res chain seq x y z
N MET A 1 -49.88 34.80 57.25
CA MET A 1 -48.45 34.76 56.88
C MET A 1 -47.96 33.32 57.00
N LYS A 2 -47.81 32.58 55.89
CA LYS A 2 -47.21 31.24 55.86
C LYS A 2 -45.99 31.31 54.94
N THR A 3 -44.80 31.08 55.48
CA THR A 3 -43.54 31.11 54.75
C THR A 3 -43.33 29.77 54.03
N ILE A 4 -43.31 29.79 52.70
CA ILE A 4 -42.92 28.64 51.88
C ILE A 4 -41.38 28.68 51.76
N ARG A 5 -40.71 27.63 52.23
CA ARG A 5 -39.26 27.44 52.01
C ARG A 5 -39.07 26.62 50.74
N LEU A 6 -38.56 27.26 49.69
CA LEU A 6 -38.09 26.59 48.47
C LEU A 6 -36.65 26.10 48.70
N LEU A 7 -36.44 24.79 48.58
CA LEU A 7 -35.13 24.16 48.59
C LEU A 7 -34.55 24.21 47.16
N PRO A 8 -33.31 24.68 46.93
CA PRO A 8 -32.75 24.69 45.58
C PRO A 8 -32.34 23.26 45.21
N ILE A 9 -33.01 22.68 44.22
CA ILE A 9 -32.57 21.44 43.57
C ILE A 9 -31.43 21.82 42.63
N LEU A 10 -30.19 21.50 43.03
CA LEU A 10 -29.01 21.63 42.18
C LEU A 10 -29.02 20.50 41.16
N LEU A 11 -29.47 20.79 39.94
CA LEU A 11 -29.41 19.86 38.81
C LEU A 11 -27.95 19.80 38.30
N LEU A 12 -27.18 18.79 38.71
CA LEU A 12 -25.86 18.52 38.14
C LEU A 12 -26.05 18.07 36.69
N LEU A 13 -25.78 18.97 35.74
CA LEU A 13 -25.67 18.63 34.32
C LEU A 13 -24.32 17.93 34.11
N THR A 14 -24.31 16.60 34.10
CA THR A 14 -23.12 15.83 33.72
C THR A 14 -22.96 15.91 32.20
N THR A 15 -22.12 16.84 31.73
CA THR A 15 -21.64 16.83 30.36
C THR A 15 -20.78 15.57 30.18
N THR A 16 -21.35 14.55 29.55
CA THR A 16 -20.58 13.41 29.09
C THR A 16 -19.67 13.90 27.97
N VAL A 17 -18.39 14.09 28.28
CA VAL A 17 -17.36 14.22 27.25
C VAL A 17 -17.32 12.87 26.55
N ARG A 18 -17.92 12.80 25.36
CA ARG A 18 -17.70 11.68 24.44
C ARG A 18 -16.23 11.78 24.04
N LEU A 19 -15.36 10.97 24.64
CA LEU A 19 -14.11 10.64 23.97
C LEU A 19 -14.55 10.00 22.65
N SER A 20 -14.39 10.70 21.54
CA SER A 20 -14.38 10.06 20.23
C SER A 20 -13.27 9.03 20.31
N ALA A 21 -13.61 7.76 20.45
CA ALA A 21 -12.68 6.70 20.16
C ALA A 21 -12.13 6.95 18.76
N ALA A 22 -10.84 6.71 18.53
CA ALA A 22 -10.30 6.70 17.18
C ALA A 22 -11.21 5.80 16.34
N GLN A 23 -11.82 6.37 15.30
CA GLN A 23 -12.72 5.62 14.44
C GLN A 23 -11.79 4.80 13.56
N GLY A 24 -11.67 3.50 13.83
CA GLY A 24 -10.86 2.61 13.00
C GLY A 24 -11.25 2.69 11.53
N MET A 25 -10.39 2.14 10.66
CA MET A 25 -10.58 2.18 9.20
C MET A 25 -12.03 1.86 8.78
N SER A 26 -12.60 2.75 7.96
CA SER A 26 -13.99 2.62 7.47
C SER A 26 -14.16 1.39 6.59
N ASP A 27 -15.40 0.85 6.52
CA ASP A 27 -15.69 -0.33 5.71
C ASP A 27 -15.37 -0.11 4.22
N ARG A 28 -15.62 1.10 3.70
CA ARG A 28 -15.29 1.48 2.32
C ARG A 28 -13.79 1.48 2.07
N ASP A 29 -13.03 2.09 2.97
CA ASP A 29 -11.57 2.13 2.89
C ASP A 29 -10.98 0.72 2.99
N ARG A 30 -11.56 -0.13 3.84
CA ARG A 30 -11.18 -1.53 4.00
C ARG A 30 -11.45 -2.34 2.73
N GLU A 31 -12.67 -2.26 2.20
CA GLU A 31 -13.06 -2.96 0.97
C GLU A 31 -12.17 -2.56 -0.21
N HIS A 32 -11.88 -1.26 -0.34
CA HIS A 32 -11.02 -0.76 -1.41
C HIS A 32 -9.60 -1.36 -1.34
N LEU A 33 -8.96 -1.34 -0.17
CA LEU A 33 -7.65 -1.98 0.01
C LEU A 33 -7.73 -3.49 -0.25
N LEU A 34 -8.74 -4.18 0.28
CA LEU A 34 -8.87 -5.64 0.09
C LEU A 34 -8.95 -6.02 -1.38
N VAL A 35 -9.84 -5.37 -2.13
CA VAL A 35 -10.02 -5.63 -3.57
C VAL A 35 -8.71 -5.39 -4.31
N HIS A 36 -8.02 -4.28 -4.05
CA HIS A 36 -6.81 -3.93 -4.78
C HIS A 36 -5.63 -4.87 -4.44
N PHE A 37 -5.48 -5.24 -3.18
CA PHE A 37 -4.43 -6.17 -2.74
C PHE A 37 -4.66 -7.59 -3.28
N GLU A 38 -5.89 -8.09 -3.27
CA GLU A 38 -6.26 -9.42 -3.79
C GLU A 38 -6.11 -9.47 -5.32
N MET A 39 -6.53 -8.41 -6.03
CA MET A 39 -6.39 -8.27 -7.47
C MET A 39 -4.93 -8.30 -7.91
N THR A 40 -4.09 -7.41 -7.36
CA THR A 40 -2.68 -7.29 -7.78
C THR A 40 -1.86 -8.52 -7.38
N GLY A 41 -2.17 -9.14 -6.25
CA GLY A 41 -1.55 -10.42 -5.85
C GLY A 41 -1.83 -11.54 -6.84
N SER A 42 -3.09 -11.68 -7.28
CA SER A 42 -3.50 -12.66 -8.28
C SER A 42 -2.87 -12.39 -9.65
N MET A 43 -2.92 -11.13 -10.11
CA MET A 43 -2.36 -10.72 -11.39
C MET A 43 -0.86 -11.03 -11.48
N LEU A 44 -0.06 -10.70 -10.46
CA LEU A 44 1.38 -10.98 -10.51
C LEU A 44 1.64 -12.48 -10.66
N ALA A 45 0.96 -13.33 -9.88
CA ALA A 45 1.10 -14.77 -9.95
C ALA A 45 0.73 -15.33 -11.33
N GLU A 46 -0.30 -14.78 -11.97
CA GLU A 46 -0.71 -15.14 -13.32
C GLU A 46 0.30 -14.71 -14.38
N GLU A 47 0.83 -13.48 -14.30
CA GLU A 47 1.74 -12.93 -15.30
C GLU A 47 3.04 -13.74 -15.42
N VAL A 48 3.50 -14.32 -14.30
CA VAL A 48 4.77 -15.06 -14.21
C VAL A 48 4.61 -16.58 -14.33
N ARG A 49 3.37 -17.08 -14.39
CA ARG A 49 3.07 -18.51 -14.39
C ARG A 49 3.64 -19.21 -15.62
N GLY A 50 4.51 -20.19 -15.37
CA GLY A 50 5.03 -21.08 -16.40
C GLY A 50 5.90 -20.38 -17.46
N LEU A 51 6.55 -19.27 -17.09
CA LEU A 51 7.58 -18.64 -17.92
C LEU A 51 8.85 -19.50 -17.94
N SER A 52 9.51 -19.58 -19.10
CA SER A 52 10.80 -20.26 -19.24
C SER A 52 11.94 -19.40 -18.69
N PRO A 53 13.12 -19.99 -18.38
CA PRO A 53 14.29 -19.20 -17.99
C PRO A 53 14.64 -18.09 -19.00
N ALA A 54 14.57 -18.37 -20.31
CA ALA A 54 14.83 -17.37 -21.34
C ALA A 54 13.82 -16.20 -21.30
N GLN A 55 12.54 -16.49 -21.02
CA GLN A 55 11.50 -15.45 -20.86
C GLN A 55 11.72 -14.61 -19.61
N LEU A 56 12.20 -15.22 -18.52
CA LEU A 56 12.47 -14.54 -17.26
C LEU A 56 13.68 -13.59 -17.33
N GLU A 57 14.72 -14.00 -18.07
CA GLU A 57 15.95 -13.19 -18.26
C GLU A 57 15.87 -12.20 -19.41
N TYR A 58 14.83 -12.27 -20.24
CA TYR A 58 14.71 -11.39 -21.41
C TYR A 58 14.65 -9.91 -20.99
N LYS A 59 15.48 -9.09 -21.64
CA LYS A 59 15.50 -7.63 -21.49
C LYS A 59 15.32 -7.01 -22.88
N ALA A 60 14.34 -6.12 -23.03
CA ALA A 60 14.08 -5.42 -24.30
C ALA A 60 15.28 -4.53 -24.73
N SER A 61 16.04 -4.02 -23.76
CA SER A 61 17.31 -3.32 -23.96
C SER A 61 18.18 -3.42 -22.71
N PRO A 62 19.50 -3.14 -22.78
CA PRO A 62 20.41 -3.29 -21.63
C PRO A 62 20.04 -2.48 -20.40
N ASP A 63 19.35 -1.35 -20.57
CA ASP A 63 18.89 -0.43 -19.52
C ASP A 63 17.50 -0.74 -18.96
N ARG A 64 16.79 -1.72 -19.54
CA ARG A 64 15.44 -2.13 -19.12
C ARG A 64 15.49 -3.32 -18.18
N TRP A 65 14.47 -3.46 -17.33
CA TRP A 65 14.35 -4.62 -16.45
C TRP A 65 13.84 -5.85 -17.20
N SER A 66 14.25 -7.03 -16.73
CA SER A 66 13.65 -8.32 -17.05
C SER A 66 12.45 -8.60 -16.15
N ILE A 67 11.68 -9.65 -16.48
CA ILE A 67 10.57 -10.10 -15.62
C ILE A 67 11.12 -10.54 -14.26
N ARG A 68 12.28 -11.20 -14.22
CA ARG A 68 12.92 -11.60 -12.96
C ARG A 68 13.26 -10.40 -12.09
N GLU A 69 13.83 -9.35 -12.67
CA GLU A 69 14.17 -8.13 -11.93
C GLU A 69 12.92 -7.45 -11.37
N CYS A 70 11.82 -7.39 -12.15
CA CYS A 70 10.54 -6.85 -11.66
C CYS A 70 10.02 -7.59 -10.42
N VAL A 71 9.95 -8.92 -10.47
CA VAL A 71 9.45 -9.73 -9.34
C VAL A 71 10.40 -9.68 -8.15
N SER A 72 11.72 -9.71 -8.40
CA SER A 72 12.72 -9.62 -7.34
C SER A 72 12.62 -8.28 -6.61
N HIS A 73 12.44 -7.19 -7.35
CA HIS A 73 12.24 -5.87 -6.77
C HIS A 73 11.03 -5.83 -5.85
N LEU A 74 9.88 -6.35 -6.27
CA LEU A 74 8.68 -6.43 -5.40
C LEU A 74 8.96 -7.21 -4.12
N ALA A 75 9.64 -8.36 -4.22
CA ALA A 75 9.97 -9.20 -3.08
C ALA A 75 10.99 -8.58 -2.10
N VAL A 76 11.81 -7.63 -2.57
CA VAL A 76 12.79 -6.90 -1.74
C VAL A 76 12.19 -5.62 -1.17
N ALA A 77 11.43 -4.85 -1.97
CA ALA A 77 10.96 -3.52 -1.61
C ALA A 77 9.74 -3.52 -0.69
N GLU A 78 8.74 -4.38 -0.95
CA GLU A 78 7.49 -4.37 -0.16
C GLU A 78 7.70 -4.67 1.34
N PRO A 79 8.63 -5.55 1.77
CA PRO A 79 8.94 -5.71 3.19
C PRO A 79 9.39 -4.42 3.89
N ASP A 80 10.13 -3.57 3.19
CA ASP A 80 10.57 -2.27 3.71
C ASP A 80 9.39 -1.31 3.81
N TYR A 81 8.56 -1.23 2.77
CA TYR A 81 7.36 -0.39 2.78
C TYR A 81 6.39 -0.78 3.90
N TRP A 82 6.20 -2.10 4.10
CA TRP A 82 5.40 -2.64 5.19
C TRP A 82 5.94 -2.26 6.56
N ARG A 83 7.26 -2.37 6.77
CA ARG A 83 7.88 -1.99 8.04
C ARG A 83 7.66 -0.51 8.34
N GLU A 84 7.86 0.37 7.36
CA GLU A 84 7.68 1.81 7.58
C GLU A 84 6.20 2.16 7.79
N LEU A 85 5.26 1.50 7.10
CA LEU A 85 3.83 1.63 7.38
C LEU A 85 3.52 1.27 8.84
N MET A 86 3.95 0.10 9.28
CA MET A 86 3.67 -0.37 10.65
C MET A 86 4.34 0.51 11.71
N LYS A 87 5.43 1.19 11.37
CA LYS A 87 6.06 2.19 12.24
C LYS A 87 5.21 3.46 12.33
N ALA A 88 4.69 3.95 11.21
CA ALA A 88 3.82 5.13 11.17
C ALA A 88 2.51 4.90 11.95
N VAL A 89 1.83 3.77 11.72
CA VAL A 89 0.57 3.43 12.40
C VAL A 89 0.74 3.25 13.92
N LYS A 90 1.93 2.84 14.38
CA LYS A 90 2.21 2.72 15.83
C LYS A 90 2.59 4.04 16.50
N ALA A 91 2.94 5.06 15.73
CA ALA A 91 3.22 6.39 16.27
C ALA A 91 1.92 7.08 16.70
N PRO A 92 1.96 8.10 17.58
CA PRO A 92 0.78 8.92 17.87
C PRO A 92 0.18 9.50 16.58
N PRO A 93 -1.16 9.55 16.45
CA PRO A 93 -1.81 10.11 15.27
C PRO A 93 -1.44 11.59 15.12
N ASP A 94 -1.12 11.99 13.89
CA ASP A 94 -0.58 13.32 13.60
C ASP A 94 -1.19 13.98 12.35
N MET A 95 -2.23 13.37 11.77
CA MET A 95 -2.95 13.93 10.62
C MET A 95 -3.99 15.01 10.98
N LYS A 96 -4.26 15.26 12.26
CA LYS A 96 -5.32 16.19 12.71
C LYS A 96 -5.23 17.58 12.07
N ASP A 97 -4.01 18.12 11.97
CA ASP A 97 -3.72 19.45 11.44
C ASP A 97 -2.93 19.38 10.11
N LYS A 98 -2.85 18.19 9.50
CA LYS A 98 -2.20 17.94 8.22
C LYS A 98 -3.22 17.49 7.18
N LYS A 99 -2.84 17.53 5.92
CA LYS A 99 -3.64 16.99 4.82
C LYS A 99 -2.69 16.34 3.83
N SER A 100 -3.13 15.21 3.27
CA SER A 100 -2.42 14.62 2.14
C SER A 100 -2.31 15.59 0.97
N ASP A 101 -1.13 15.61 0.37
CA ASP A 101 -0.80 16.36 -0.85
C ASP A 101 -1.38 15.67 -2.09
N ALA A 102 -1.68 14.37 -2.01
CA ALA A 102 -2.25 13.56 -3.09
C ALA A 102 -3.69 13.12 -2.76
N THR A 103 -4.53 13.00 -3.79
CA THR A 103 -5.82 12.30 -3.65
C THR A 103 -5.62 10.79 -3.74
N ASP A 104 -6.57 10.02 -3.20
CA ASP A 104 -6.57 8.56 -3.35
C ASP A 104 -6.54 8.13 -4.84
N ALA A 105 -7.14 8.94 -5.73
CA ALA A 105 -7.11 8.70 -7.17
C ALA A 105 -5.73 8.97 -7.78
N ASP A 106 -4.99 9.95 -7.28
CA ASP A 106 -3.61 10.21 -7.71
C ASP A 106 -2.70 9.04 -7.32
N ILE A 107 -2.90 8.47 -6.12
CA ILE A 107 -2.19 7.27 -5.67
C ILE A 107 -2.49 6.10 -6.60
N MET A 108 -3.76 5.85 -6.95
CA MET A 108 -4.12 4.80 -7.92
C MET A 108 -3.49 5.04 -9.30
N TRP A 109 -3.44 6.30 -9.74
CA TRP A 109 -2.91 6.65 -11.06
C TRP A 109 -1.41 6.31 -11.20
N TYR A 110 -0.64 6.37 -10.11
CA TYR A 110 0.78 5.99 -10.08
C TYR A 110 1.07 4.57 -10.64
N GLY A 111 0.14 3.62 -10.43
CA GLY A 111 0.29 2.24 -10.87
C GLY A 111 0.02 2.04 -12.35
N ILE A 112 -0.82 2.91 -12.92
CA ILE A 112 -1.30 2.82 -14.28
C ILE A 112 -0.43 3.67 -15.22
N ASP A 113 0.03 4.83 -14.77
CA ASP A 113 0.78 5.75 -15.62
C ASP A 113 2.21 5.29 -15.89
N ARG A 114 2.39 4.70 -17.07
CA ARG A 114 3.69 4.28 -17.62
C ARG A 114 4.17 5.22 -18.73
N VAL A 115 3.51 6.36 -18.96
CA VAL A 115 3.91 7.34 -20.00
C VAL A 115 5.29 7.91 -19.67
N VAL A 116 5.54 8.22 -18.39
CA VAL A 116 6.87 8.55 -17.89
C VAL A 116 7.51 7.30 -17.29
N HIS A 117 8.57 6.84 -17.93
CA HIS A 117 9.42 5.78 -17.41
C HIS A 117 10.32 6.35 -16.32
N THR A 118 9.73 6.75 -15.20
CA THR A 118 10.49 7.09 -13.99
C THR A 118 11.22 5.85 -13.53
N LYS A 119 12.54 5.96 -13.35
CA LYS A 119 13.30 4.97 -12.58
C LYS A 119 12.72 4.97 -11.17
N THR A 120 12.58 3.79 -10.57
CA THR A 120 12.16 3.65 -9.18
C THR A 120 13.08 4.50 -8.30
N GLY A 121 12.54 5.60 -7.76
CA GLY A 121 13.18 6.33 -6.66
C GLY A 121 13.17 5.45 -5.39
N GLY A 122 14.16 5.64 -4.51
CA GLY A 122 14.24 4.90 -3.24
C GLY A 122 15.41 3.93 -3.09
N GLY A 123 16.48 4.04 -3.90
CA GLY A 123 17.74 3.32 -3.63
C GLY A 123 17.75 1.84 -3.97
N HIS A 124 16.66 1.27 -4.48
CA HIS A 124 16.59 -0.10 -5.00
C HIS A 124 17.01 -0.23 -6.47
N GLU A 125 17.81 0.73 -6.97
CA GLU A 125 18.31 0.74 -8.35
C GLU A 125 19.23 -0.46 -8.67
N LYS A 126 19.86 -1.03 -7.64
CA LYS A 126 20.53 -2.33 -7.72
C LYS A 126 19.58 -3.39 -7.16
N VAL A 127 18.76 -3.95 -8.03
CA VAL A 127 17.89 -5.08 -7.65
C VAL A 127 18.78 -6.28 -7.35
N GLU A 128 18.94 -6.62 -6.07
CA GLU A 128 19.44 -7.94 -5.72
C GLU A 128 18.46 -8.96 -6.29
N THR A 129 18.90 -9.62 -7.35
CA THR A 129 18.01 -10.44 -8.17
C THR A 129 17.98 -11.84 -7.57
N TYR A 130 16.78 -12.32 -7.24
CA TYR A 130 16.61 -13.69 -6.77
C TYR A 130 17.00 -14.68 -7.89
N LYS A 131 17.91 -15.61 -7.57
CA LYS A 131 18.27 -16.71 -8.49
C LYS A 131 17.09 -17.65 -8.74
N ASP A 132 16.29 -17.90 -7.71
CA ASP A 132 15.04 -18.64 -7.82
C ASP A 132 13.85 -17.67 -7.78
N LEU A 133 13.12 -17.57 -8.90
CA LEU A 133 11.93 -16.71 -8.97
C LEU A 133 10.79 -17.25 -8.11
N GLY A 134 10.73 -18.57 -7.90
CA GLY A 134 9.74 -19.21 -7.04
C GLY A 134 9.90 -18.74 -5.59
N GLU A 135 11.13 -18.59 -5.11
CA GLU A 135 11.42 -18.01 -3.78
C GLU A 135 10.92 -16.55 -3.70
N ALA A 136 11.24 -15.72 -4.69
CA ALA A 136 10.81 -14.32 -4.73
C ALA A 136 9.27 -14.21 -4.70
N LEU A 137 8.59 -14.97 -5.55
CA LEU A 137 7.13 -14.99 -5.61
C LEU A 137 6.50 -15.48 -4.30
N ALA A 138 7.07 -16.52 -3.68
CA ALA A 138 6.58 -17.04 -2.40
C ALA A 138 6.73 -16.01 -1.26
N LYS A 139 7.86 -15.28 -1.22
CA LYS A 139 8.06 -14.20 -0.24
C LYS A 139 7.06 -13.07 -0.44
N PHE A 140 6.88 -12.63 -1.68
CA PHE A 140 5.84 -11.64 -2.03
C PHE A 140 4.46 -12.10 -1.58
N GLN A 141 4.05 -13.34 -1.92
CA GLN A 141 2.74 -13.88 -1.57
C GLN A 141 2.53 -14.03 -0.05
N THR A 142 3.58 -14.38 0.69
CA THR A 142 3.54 -14.47 2.15
C THR A 142 3.31 -13.10 2.79
N LEU A 143 4.03 -12.09 2.32
CA LEU A 143 3.84 -10.72 2.79
C LEU A 143 2.45 -10.20 2.41
N ARG A 144 2.00 -10.50 1.18
CA ARG A 144 0.67 -10.16 0.70
C ARG A 144 -0.44 -10.72 1.59
N ALA A 145 -0.33 -12.00 1.98
CA ALA A 145 -1.28 -12.62 2.91
C ALA A 145 -1.27 -11.93 4.29
N THR A 146 -0.09 -11.52 4.76
CA THR A 146 0.04 -10.75 6.03
C THR A 146 -0.69 -9.41 5.95
N MET A 147 -0.46 -8.65 4.87
CA MET A 147 -1.12 -7.37 4.63
C MET A 147 -2.64 -7.51 4.52
N ILE A 148 -3.12 -8.51 3.75
CA ILE A 148 -4.56 -8.79 3.63
C ILE A 148 -5.17 -9.14 4.98
N GLN A 149 -4.50 -9.97 5.78
CA GLN A 149 -4.99 -10.32 7.11
C GLN A 149 -5.07 -9.07 8.01
N TYR A 150 -4.05 -8.21 7.97
CA TYR A 150 -4.07 -6.94 8.69
C TYR A 150 -5.24 -6.04 8.24
N ILE A 151 -5.44 -5.86 6.92
CA ILE A 151 -6.58 -5.10 6.39
C ILE A 151 -7.91 -5.71 6.85
N LYS A 152 -8.03 -7.04 6.98
CA LYS A 152 -9.27 -7.69 7.43
C LYS A 152 -9.58 -7.45 8.91
N THR A 153 -8.56 -7.36 9.76
CA THR A 153 -8.77 -7.43 11.23
C THR A 153 -8.34 -6.20 12.00
N THR A 154 -7.65 -5.24 11.38
CA THR A 154 -7.17 -4.07 12.12
C THR A 154 -8.31 -3.16 12.56
N ASP A 155 -8.18 -2.62 13.77
CA ASP A 155 -8.98 -1.52 14.32
C ASP A 155 -8.25 -0.17 14.22
N ASP A 156 -7.05 -0.15 13.62
CA ASP A 156 -6.25 1.05 13.45
C ASP A 156 -6.95 2.06 12.51
N ASP A 157 -6.85 3.35 12.85
CA ASP A 157 -7.30 4.45 11.98
C ASP A 157 -6.15 4.87 11.06
N LEU A 158 -6.00 4.17 9.93
CA LEU A 158 -4.91 4.44 8.97
C LEU A 158 -4.92 5.87 8.42
N ARG A 159 -6.06 6.55 8.42
CA ARG A 159 -6.18 7.95 7.96
C ARG A 159 -5.62 8.94 8.98
N ALA A 160 -5.40 8.52 10.23
CA ALA A 160 -4.92 9.38 11.31
C ALA A 160 -3.38 9.51 11.40
N HIS A 161 -2.64 8.68 10.65
CA HIS A 161 -1.17 8.62 10.72
C HIS A 161 -0.55 9.05 9.40
N SER A 162 0.35 10.04 9.43
CA SER A 162 1.03 10.52 8.23
C SER A 162 2.23 9.65 7.85
N PHE A 163 2.58 9.69 6.57
CA PHE A 163 3.77 9.13 5.97
C PHE A 163 4.43 10.18 5.06
N GLY A 164 5.76 10.24 5.06
CA GLY A 164 6.53 11.24 4.31
C GLY A 164 6.69 12.58 5.02
N ASP A 165 7.55 13.44 4.45
CA ASP A 165 7.85 14.80 4.92
C ASP A 165 7.51 15.84 3.83
N TYR A 166 7.44 17.11 4.23
CA TYR A 166 7.10 18.32 3.44
C TYR A 166 7.21 18.19 1.91
N GLY A 167 6.05 18.07 1.23
CA GLY A 167 5.89 18.13 -0.23
C GLY A 167 5.39 16.83 -0.89
N GLU A 168 5.43 15.71 -0.16
CA GLU A 168 4.91 14.40 -0.59
C GLU A 168 4.13 13.71 0.56
N LEU A 169 3.48 14.50 1.42
CA LEU A 169 2.81 13.95 2.60
C LEU A 169 1.55 13.20 2.19
N ILE A 170 1.42 11.96 2.67
CA ILE A 170 0.22 11.14 2.50
C ILE A 170 -0.20 10.53 3.84
N ASP A 171 -1.42 10.00 3.93
CA ASP A 171 -1.83 9.23 5.10
C ASP A 171 -1.42 7.74 4.97
N SER A 172 -1.44 6.99 6.07
CA SER A 172 -1.02 5.58 6.09
C SER A 172 -1.96 4.67 5.31
N TRP A 173 -3.22 5.08 5.10
CA TRP A 173 -4.13 4.35 4.20
C TRP A 173 -3.68 4.50 2.75
N GLN A 174 -3.31 5.72 2.35
CA GLN A 174 -2.78 6.03 1.03
C GLN A 174 -1.43 5.35 0.79
N TRP A 175 -0.55 5.31 1.79
CA TRP A 175 0.70 4.54 1.70
C TRP A 175 0.43 3.04 1.52
N MET A 176 -0.55 2.48 2.24
CA MET A 176 -0.97 1.09 2.03
C MET A 176 -1.52 0.87 0.60
N LEU A 177 -2.31 1.80 0.09
CA LEU A 177 -2.79 1.77 -1.29
C LEU A 177 -1.62 1.83 -2.30
N GLU A 178 -0.65 2.70 -2.05
CA GLU A 178 0.55 2.86 -2.87
C GLU A 178 1.37 1.57 -2.94
N ILE A 179 1.51 0.81 -1.85
CA ILE A 179 2.17 -0.51 -1.86
C ILE A 179 1.53 -1.43 -2.92
N SER A 180 0.20 -1.56 -2.92
CA SER A 180 -0.47 -2.40 -3.91
C SER A 180 -0.41 -1.83 -5.34
N THR A 181 -0.41 -0.51 -5.46
CA THR A 181 -0.33 0.20 -6.75
C THR A 181 1.08 0.14 -7.34
N HIS A 182 2.11 0.09 -6.50
CA HIS A 182 3.48 -0.21 -6.86
C HIS A 182 3.61 -1.62 -7.45
N SER A 183 2.92 -2.62 -6.87
CA SER A 183 2.82 -3.94 -7.48
C SER A 183 2.17 -3.87 -8.87
N GLU A 184 1.08 -3.13 -9.01
CA GLU A 184 0.40 -2.92 -10.31
C GLU A 184 1.36 -2.32 -11.35
N ARG A 185 2.14 -1.30 -10.98
CA ARG A 185 3.13 -0.68 -11.87
C ARG A 185 4.10 -1.71 -12.47
N HIS A 186 4.61 -2.63 -11.66
CA HIS A 186 5.52 -3.67 -12.13
C HIS A 186 4.81 -4.81 -12.87
N ILE A 187 3.53 -5.08 -12.57
CA ILE A 187 2.69 -5.97 -13.40
C ILE A 187 2.54 -5.40 -14.80
N GLN A 188 2.26 -4.10 -14.94
CA GLN A 188 2.18 -3.45 -16.26
C GLN A 188 3.54 -3.49 -16.98
N GLN A 189 4.64 -3.28 -16.27
CA GLN A 189 5.99 -3.45 -16.83
C GLN A 189 6.25 -4.88 -17.33
N ILE A 190 5.80 -5.91 -16.62
CA ILE A 190 5.91 -7.30 -17.07
C ILE A 190 5.09 -7.52 -18.36
N ARG A 191 3.90 -6.94 -18.45
CA ARG A 191 3.06 -6.99 -19.65
C ARG A 191 3.73 -6.29 -20.84
N GLU A 192 4.35 -5.13 -20.63
CA GLU A 192 5.15 -4.43 -21.65
C GLU A 192 6.28 -5.32 -22.17
N ILE A 193 7.03 -5.99 -21.27
CA ILE A 193 8.13 -6.91 -21.65
C ILE A 193 7.60 -8.08 -22.48
N LYS A 194 6.48 -8.68 -22.09
CA LYS A 194 5.85 -9.80 -22.81
C LYS A 194 5.30 -9.40 -24.18
N ALA A 195 4.98 -8.12 -24.36
CA ALA A 195 4.49 -7.57 -25.62
C ALA A 195 5.63 -7.19 -26.59
N ASP A 196 6.90 -7.25 -26.17
CA ASP A 196 8.03 -6.96 -27.07
C ASP A 196 8.05 -7.96 -28.25
N PRO A 197 8.23 -7.51 -29.50
CA PRO A 197 8.29 -8.41 -30.66
C PRO A 197 9.38 -9.49 -30.59
N ASN A 198 10.45 -9.24 -29.84
CA ASN A 198 11.58 -10.16 -29.66
C ASN A 198 11.46 -11.00 -28.38
N PHE A 199 10.36 -10.87 -27.62
CA PHE A 199 10.13 -11.69 -26.44
C PHE A 199 10.13 -13.19 -26.81
N PRO A 200 10.85 -14.05 -26.06
CA PRO A 200 10.97 -15.46 -26.42
C PRO A 200 9.61 -16.16 -26.46
N LYS A 201 9.31 -16.82 -27.58
CA LYS A 201 8.13 -17.68 -27.73
C LYS A 201 8.39 -19.02 -27.05
N LYS A 202 7.31 -19.64 -26.55
CA LYS A 202 7.35 -21.03 -26.07
C LYS A 202 7.53 -21.99 -27.24
#